data_AF-A0A959PNP1-F1
#
_entry.id   AF-A0A959PNP1-F1
#
_cell.length_a   1.000
_cell.length_b   1.000
_cell.length_c   1.000
_cell.angle_alpha   90.00
_cell.angle_beta   90.00
_cell.angle_gamma   90.00
#
_symmetry.space_group_name_H-M   'P 1'
#
loop_
_entity.id
_entity.type
_entity.pdbx_description
1 polymer ?
#
loop_
_entity_poly.entity_id
_entity_poly.type
_entity_poly.pdbx_seq_one_letter_code
_entity_poly.pdbx_strand_id
1 'polypeptide(L)'
;VIGQGMWCFTTGVTSRIEQTRIVGDGGEISFAYFGDPTVTLRRDGHPDEVFTFAYPPHIQQPLIQSIVATLQGVGSCPSTGESGARTNWVMEKLVYGEIR
;
A
#
# COMPACT_ATOMS: atom_id res chain seq x y z
N VAL A 1 -1.68 15.30 7.01
CA VAL A 1 -1.46 13.84 6.98
C VAL A 1 -0.01 13.60 7.38
N ILE A 2 0.23 12.75 8.37
CA ILE A 2 1.57 12.36 8.81
C ILE A 2 1.73 10.88 8.49
N GLY A 3 2.91 10.48 8.04
CA GLY A 3 3.25 9.08 7.77
C GLY A 3 4.54 8.70 8.46
N GLN A 4 4.60 7.48 8.99
CA GLN A 4 5.81 6.86 9.51
C GLN A 4 5.89 5.43 9.04
N GLY A 5 7.11 4.91 8.94
CA GLY A 5 7.37 3.51 8.64
C GLY A 5 8.55 3.00 9.44
N MET A 6 8.50 1.73 9.81
CA MET A 6 9.57 1.04 10.51
C MET A 6 9.79 -0.31 9.82
N TRP A 7 11.04 -0.60 9.49
CA TRP A 7 11.43 -1.85 8.87
C TRP A 7 12.60 -2.45 9.65
N CYS A 8 12.43 -3.70 10.11
CA CYS A 8 13.48 -4.48 10.76
C CYS A 8 13.43 -5.90 10.22
N PHE A 9 14.47 -6.30 9.49
CA PHE A 9 14.53 -7.61 8.82
C PHE A 9 15.27 -8.68 9.64
N THR A 10 15.71 -8.33 10.85
CA THR A 10 16.47 -9.20 11.76
C THR A 10 15.66 -9.57 13.01
N THR A 11 14.34 -9.40 12.99
CA THR A 11 13.45 -9.77 14.10
C THR A 11 13.35 -11.29 14.26
N GLY A 12 13.15 -11.77 15.49
CA GLY A 12 12.79 -13.17 15.74
C GLY A 12 11.40 -13.51 15.20
N VAL A 13 11.12 -14.82 15.05
CA VAL A 13 9.85 -15.33 14.49
C VAL A 13 8.63 -14.80 15.25
N THR A 14 8.72 -14.69 16.58
CA THR A 14 7.65 -14.20 17.45
C THR A 14 7.34 -12.71 17.28
N SER A 15 8.27 -11.94 16.70
CA SER A 15 8.12 -10.51 16.45
C SER A 15 7.94 -10.19 14.96
N ARG A 16 7.75 -11.21 14.12
CA ARG A 16 7.52 -11.02 12.69
C ARG A 16 6.14 -10.42 12.48
N ILE A 17 6.11 -9.16 12.05
CA ILE A 17 4.89 -8.41 11.78
C ILE A 17 5.03 -7.69 10.45
N GLU A 18 3.99 -7.76 9.63
CA GLU A 18 3.78 -6.90 8.48
C GLU A 18 2.42 -6.23 8.66
N GLN A 19 2.41 -4.91 8.84
CA GLN A 19 1.19 -4.18 9.10
C GLN A 19 1.26 -2.76 8.57
N THR A 20 0.20 -2.36 7.88
CA THR A 20 -0.08 -1.00 7.46
C THR A 20 -1.36 -0.56 8.14
N ARG A 21 -1.39 0.67 8.64
CA ARG A 21 -2.56 1.27 9.31
C ARG A 21 -2.88 2.61 8.69
N ILE A 22 -4.15 2.82 8.37
CA ILE A 22 -4.72 4.11 7.99
C ILE A 22 -5.65 4.51 9.12
N VAL A 23 -5.28 5.55 9.87
CA VAL A 23 -6.01 6.01 11.05
C VAL A 23 -6.68 7.34 10.74
N GLY A 24 -7.99 7.39 10.98
CA GLY A 24 -8.82 8.58 10.86
C GLY A 24 -9.63 8.82 12.12
N ASP A 25 -10.45 9.86 12.10
CA ASP A 25 -11.38 10.21 13.18
C ASP A 25 -12.50 9.17 13.35
N GLY A 26 -12.91 8.50 12.28
CA GLY A 26 -13.90 7.42 12.30
C GLY A 26 -13.36 6.03 12.70
N GLY A 27 -12.05 5.91 12.98
CA GLY A 27 -11.41 4.65 13.34
C GLY A 27 -10.21 4.30 12.48
N GLU A 28 -10.00 3.01 12.22
CA GLU A 28 -8.77 2.48 11.62
C GLU A 28 -9.02 1.38 10.60
N ILE A 29 -8.24 1.41 9.52
CA ILE A 29 -8.09 0.30 8.58
C ILE A 29 -6.69 -0.29 8.75
N SER A 30 -6.58 -1.62 8.92
CA SER A 30 -5.29 -2.33 9.00
C SER A 30 -5.19 -3.50 8.04
N PHE A 31 -4.05 -3.67 7.37
CA PHE A 31 -3.82 -4.74 6.38
C PHE A 31 -2.32 -5.03 6.20
N ALA A 32 -2.01 -6.17 5.56
CA ALA A 32 -0.67 -6.53 5.08
C ALA A 32 -0.61 -6.42 3.54
N TYR A 33 0.56 -6.11 2.98
CA TYR A 33 0.75 -6.04 1.52
C TYR A 33 1.09 -7.41 0.91
N PHE A 34 1.89 -8.22 1.61
CA PHE A 34 2.41 -9.50 1.13
C PHE A 34 1.91 -10.70 1.94
N GLY A 35 1.50 -10.46 3.18
CA GLY A 35 1.03 -11.49 4.11
C GLY A 35 -0.45 -11.82 3.97
N ASP A 36 -1.11 -11.82 5.12
CA ASP A 36 -2.52 -12.17 5.28
C ASP A 36 -3.41 -11.36 4.32
N PRO A 37 -4.21 -12.00 3.44
CA PRO A 37 -5.07 -11.31 2.48
C PRO A 37 -6.33 -10.73 3.12
N THR A 38 -6.22 -10.24 4.35
CA THR A 38 -7.32 -9.62 5.08
C THR A 38 -7.09 -8.13 5.26
N VAL A 39 -8.20 -7.40 5.26
CA VAL A 39 -8.28 -6.00 5.68
C VAL A 39 -9.21 -5.96 6.88
N THR A 40 -8.74 -5.41 7.99
CA THR A 40 -9.55 -5.20 9.19
C THR A 40 -9.98 -3.74 9.27
N LEU A 41 -11.27 -3.50 9.49
CA LEU A 41 -11.84 -2.20 9.80
C LEU A 41 -12.26 -2.17 11.27
N ARG A 42 -11.76 -1.19 12.02
CA ARG A 42 -12.16 -0.90 13.41
C ARG A 42 -12.84 0.45 13.47
N ARG A 43 -13.99 0.50 14.14
CA ARG A 43 -14.76 1.74 14.38
C ARG A 43 -15.21 1.79 15.82
N ASP A 44 -15.21 2.98 16.41
CA ASP A 44 -15.60 3.16 17.81
C ASP A 44 -17.04 2.70 18.06
N GLY A 45 -17.24 1.86 19.07
CA GLY A 45 -18.55 1.32 19.42
C GLY A 45 -19.09 0.23 18.48
N HIS A 46 -18.31 -0.22 17.50
CA HIS A 46 -18.66 -1.30 16.59
C HIS A 46 -17.70 -2.49 16.74
N PRO A 47 -18.15 -3.73 16.46
CA PRO A 47 -17.25 -4.87 16.36
C PRO A 47 -16.31 -4.72 15.16
N ASP A 48 -15.12 -5.31 15.28
CA ASP A 48 -14.15 -5.38 14.18
C ASP A 48 -14.75 -6.12 12.97
N GLU A 49 -14.59 -5.55 11.78
CA GLU A 49 -14.98 -6.17 10.51
C GLU A 49 -13.74 -6.65 9.75
N VAL A 50 -13.77 -7.90 9.28
CA VAL A 50 -12.66 -8.51 8.54
C VAL A 50 -13.11 -8.84 7.13
N PHE A 51 -12.42 -8.26 6.15
CA PHE A 51 -12.64 -8.50 4.72
C PHE A 51 -11.51 -9.37 4.18
N THR A 52 -11.83 -10.50 3.55
CA THR A 52 -10.83 -11.40 2.95
C THR A 52 -10.89 -11.29 1.43
N PHE A 53 -9.73 -11.11 0.80
CA PHE A 53 -9.61 -10.96 -0.65
C PHE A 53 -8.86 -12.14 -1.27
N ALA A 54 -9.34 -12.66 -2.40
CA ALA A 54 -8.58 -13.65 -3.15
C ALA A 54 -7.49 -12.95 -3.97
N TYR A 55 -6.24 -13.39 -3.83
CA TYR A 55 -5.19 -12.95 -4.74
C TYR A 55 -5.45 -13.47 -6.15
N PRO A 56 -5.36 -12.61 -7.19
CA PRO A 56 -5.42 -13.08 -8.55
C PRO A 56 -4.21 -13.99 -8.85
N PRO A 57 -4.31 -14.92 -9.82
CA PRO A 57 -3.19 -15.78 -10.20
C PRO A 57 -1.94 -15.00 -10.61
N HIS A 58 -2.13 -13.81 -11.20
CA HIS A 58 -1.06 -12.90 -11.61
C HIS A 58 -1.31 -11.50 -11.03
N ILE A 59 -0.66 -11.19 -9.90
CA ILE A 59 -0.82 -9.92 -9.17
C ILE A 59 -0.58 -8.69 -10.07
N GLN A 60 0.47 -8.71 -10.90
CA GLN A 60 0.89 -7.54 -11.68
C GLN A 60 0.15 -7.40 -13.02
N GLN A 61 -0.54 -8.45 -13.49
CA GLN A 61 -1.15 -8.48 -14.82
C GLN A 61 -2.14 -7.31 -15.04
N PRO A 62 -3.03 -6.95 -14.10
CA PRO A 62 -3.98 -5.84 -14.31
C PRO A 62 -3.27 -4.51 -14.58
N LEU A 63 -2.20 -4.21 -13.83
CA LEU A 63 -1.43 -2.99 -14.01
C LEU A 63 -0.70 -3.00 -15.36
N ILE A 64 0.01 -4.08 -15.68
CA ILE A 64 0.72 -4.23 -16.96
C ILE A 64 -0.25 -4.06 -18.13
N GLN A 65 -1.42 -4.70 -18.08
CA GLN A 65 -2.42 -4.58 -19.13
C GLN A 65 -2.88 -3.14 -19.32
N SER A 66 -3.12 -2.39 -18.23
CA SER A 66 -3.51 -0.97 -18.31
C SER A 66 -2.42 -0.07 -18.91
N ILE A 67 -1.15 -0.37 -18.63
CA ILE A 67 0.00 0.33 -19.21
C ILE A 67 0.05 0.08 -20.72
N VAL A 68 -0.02 -1.19 -21.14
CA VAL A 68 -0.02 -1.57 -22.56
C VAL A 68 -1.18 -0.92 -23.31
N ALA A 69 -2.38 -0.94 -22.73
CA ALA A 69 -3.57 -0.33 -23.30
C ALA A 69 -3.40 1.17 -23.55
N THR A 70 -2.78 1.89 -22.59
CA THR A 70 -2.45 3.31 -22.73
C THR A 70 -1.44 3.56 -23.84
N LEU A 71 -0.37 2.76 -23.92
CA LEU A 71 0.67 2.88 -24.95
C LEU A 71 0.12 2.61 -26.36
N GLN A 72 -0.91 1.77 -26.47
CA GLN A 72 -1.62 1.49 -27.71
C GLN A 72 -2.70 2.54 -28.05
N GLY A 73 -2.93 3.54 -27.18
CA GLY A 73 -3.97 4.55 -27.36
C GLY A 73 -5.38 4.06 -27.10
N VAL A 74 -5.55 2.88 -26.49
CA VAL A 74 -6.84 2.23 -26.20
C VAL A 74 -7.05 2.08 -24.70
N GLY A 75 -7.35 3.18 -24.02
CA GLY A 75 -7.64 3.20 -22.58
C GLY A 75 -6.68 4.12 -21.81
N SER A 76 -6.73 4.02 -20.49
CA SER A 76 -5.89 4.84 -19.61
C SER A 76 -5.36 4.03 -18.43
N CYS A 77 -4.13 4.31 -18.03
CA CYS A 77 -3.46 3.73 -16.89
C CYS A 77 -3.52 4.74 -15.74
N PRO A 78 -4.01 4.35 -14.54
CA PRO A 78 -4.04 5.25 -13.38
C PRO A 78 -2.63 5.58 -12.86
N SER A 79 -1.64 4.77 -13.20
CA SER A 79 -0.23 4.96 -12.82
C SER A 79 0.55 5.57 -13.99
N THR A 80 0.78 6.88 -13.93
CA THR A 80 1.50 7.65 -14.96
C THR A 80 2.95 7.93 -14.57
N GLY A 81 3.78 8.32 -15.53
CA GLY A 81 5.15 8.78 -15.25
C GLY A 81 5.22 9.95 -14.26
N GLU A 82 4.25 10.87 -14.31
CA GLU A 82 4.12 11.97 -13.34
C GLU A 82 3.85 11.47 -11.93
N SER A 83 2.89 10.53 -11.77
CA SER A 83 2.60 9.93 -10.47
C SER A 83 3.80 9.16 -9.92
N GLY A 84 4.53 8.45 -10.78
CA GLY A 84 5.77 7.74 -10.43
C GLY A 84 6.88 8.68 -9.98
N ALA A 85 7.13 9.77 -10.72
CA ALA A 85 8.12 10.78 -10.37
C ALA A 85 7.79 11.46 -9.04
N ARG A 86 6.52 11.78 -8.80
CA ARG A 86 6.06 12.34 -7.51
C ARG A 86 6.33 11.38 -6.35
N THR A 87 6.01 10.09 -6.51
CA THR A 87 6.30 9.08 -5.48
C THR A 87 7.80 8.95 -5.25
N ASN A 88 8.62 8.92 -6.32
CA ASN A 88 10.08 8.84 -6.21
C ASN A 88 10.66 10.03 -5.41
N TRP A 89 10.15 11.24 -5.65
CA TRP A 89 10.55 12.43 -4.89
C TRP A 89 10.24 12.30 -3.39
N VAL A 90 9.06 11.76 -3.02
CA VAL A 90 8.73 11.50 -1.60
C VAL A 90 9.68 10.46 -1.00
N MET A 91 9.98 9.39 -1.74
CA MET A 91 10.92 8.36 -1.29
C MET A 91 12.32 8.93 -1.04
N GLU A 92 12.82 9.80 -1.91
CA GLU A 92 14.09 10.52 -1.69
C GLU A 92 14.08 11.34 -0.40
N LYS A 93 12.98 12.06 -0.13
CA LYS A 93 12.83 12.84 1.11
C LYS A 93 12.81 11.94 2.36
N LEU A 94 12.25 10.74 2.28
CA LEU A 94 12.25 9.78 3.40
C LEU A 94 13.65 9.21 3.66
N VAL A 95 14.43 8.95 2.61
CA VAL A 95 15.77 8.36 2.74
C VAL A 95 16.82 9.40 3.14
N TYR A 96 16.77 10.61 2.56
CA TYR A 96 17.81 11.63 2.72
C TYR A 96 17.40 12.83 3.59
N GLY A 97 16.13 12.93 3.99
CA GLY A 97 15.61 14.11 4.69
C GLY A 97 15.39 15.28 3.73
N GLU A 98 15.64 16.52 4.20
CA GLU A 98 15.57 17.69 3.34
C GLU A 98 16.74 17.70 2.33
N ILE A 99 16.41 17.42 1.05
CA ILE A 99 17.31 17.73 -0.08
C ILE A 99 17.66 19.22 0.00
N ARG A 100 18.93 19.52 0.25
CA ARG A 100 19.53 20.87 0.19
C ARG A 100 19.58 21.37 -1.25
#